data_AF-A0A2I2A6T5-F1
#
_entry.id   AF-A0A2I2A6T5-F1
#
_cell.length_a   1.000
_cell.length_b   1.000
_cell.length_c   1.000
_cell.angle_alpha   90.00
_cell.angle_beta   90.00
_cell.angle_gamma   90.00
#
_symmetry.space_group_name_H-M   'P 1'
#
loop_
_entity.id
_entity.type
_entity.pdbx_description
1 polymer ?
#
loop_
_entity_poly.entity_id
_entity_poly.type
_entity_poly.pdbx_seq_one_letter_code
_entity_poly.pdbx_strand_id
1 'polypeptide(L)'
;MVKRQRGFSLVELAVVMAIIGIISAGLMLSLSGQRDVVKSSDSQKTLAQIKKSLLAFELVNRYLPCPDTNADGVENRTNNACSASYGGVPFQDLGLSLADVQDSYGVAIRYAVNQGTTTLANMQDVGHSASYFCNLGCSIDGALPAFKLTTPPLVGNLGSGNFTICHPSATACTSGAISSQYLADGLSILLVAYNANGRQLAAGCSGLSVREAENCDTDLLYWDYFLTKNAQNYFDDQLLGISGYEIKQELLKNDSTALNSVGSGNNGSEDNSLVTPPPVPTNPDTTIIGDYNDASQYTPLSGNRDDSVKIEGSLNAPLDLNNGDNDLTVEGDQNASVVVGSGIDNLYITGDAKSTITLGPGNDFLTLMGDLTASGSITASSGDDFVYVAGNVLGAIDLGSGNDQLRVDGDLNHAIEGGPNTDVIYVNKTPAEWGASGQIAYLNGFERIRFNDGTDQDLP
;
A
#
# COMPACT_ATOMS: atom_id res chain seq x y z
N MET A 1 52.30 -33.65 55.78
CA MET A 1 51.93 -34.63 54.74
C MET A 1 51.58 -33.85 53.48
N VAL A 2 52.47 -33.80 52.49
CA VAL A 2 52.20 -33.08 51.23
C VAL A 2 51.42 -34.01 50.31
N LYS A 3 50.16 -33.69 50.02
CA LYS A 3 49.30 -34.44 49.09
C LYS A 3 49.86 -34.24 47.68
N ARG A 4 50.38 -35.29 47.03
CA ARG A 4 50.76 -35.23 45.61
C ARG A 4 49.49 -34.99 44.79
N GLN A 5 49.41 -33.86 44.10
CA GLN A 5 48.36 -33.62 43.10
C GLN A 5 48.58 -34.60 41.94
N ARG A 6 47.57 -35.42 41.66
CA ARG A 6 47.56 -36.27 40.47
C ARG A 6 47.28 -35.34 39.28
N GLY A 7 48.26 -35.15 38.41
CA GLY A 7 48.07 -34.43 37.15
C GLY A 7 47.18 -35.23 36.20
N PHE A 8 46.54 -34.54 35.26
CA PHE A 8 45.70 -35.14 34.22
C PHE A 8 46.52 -36.06 33.31
N SER A 9 45.93 -37.17 32.88
CA SER A 9 46.54 -38.07 31.92
C SER A 9 46.65 -37.39 30.55
N LEU A 10 47.75 -37.63 29.83
CA LEU A 10 47.94 -37.19 28.45
C LEU A 10 46.81 -37.68 27.53
N VAL A 11 46.25 -38.85 27.85
CA VAL A 11 45.11 -39.43 27.13
C VAL A 11 43.81 -38.68 27.42
N GLU A 12 43.59 -38.26 28.67
CA GLU A 12 42.39 -37.48 29.04
C GLU A 12 42.38 -36.12 28.34
N LEU A 13 43.54 -35.45 28.25
CA LEU A 13 43.66 -34.18 27.53
C LEU A 13 43.45 -34.38 26.02
N ALA A 14 43.97 -35.46 25.43
CA ALA A 14 43.80 -35.76 24.02
C ALA A 14 42.33 -36.04 23.66
N VAL A 15 41.60 -36.76 24.51
CA VAL A 15 40.16 -37.02 24.32
C VAL A 15 39.35 -35.73 24.42
N VAL A 16 39.64 -34.87 25.39
CA VAL A 16 38.96 -33.57 25.53
C VAL A 16 39.19 -32.69 24.30
N MET A 17 40.43 -32.61 23.80
CA MET A 17 40.75 -31.84 22.59
C MET A 17 40.06 -32.41 21.34
N ALA A 18 39.96 -33.74 21.22
CA ALA A 18 39.22 -34.39 20.13
C ALA A 18 37.72 -34.08 20.19
N ILE A 19 37.11 -34.12 21.38
CA ILE A 19 35.70 -33.75 21.58
C ILE A 19 35.47 -32.29 21.24
N ILE A 20 36.32 -31.37 21.72
CA ILE A 20 36.23 -29.94 21.41
C ILE A 20 36.38 -29.73 19.91
N GLY A 21 37.32 -30.38 19.23
CA GLY A 21 37.51 -30.26 17.79
C GLY A 21 36.27 -30.67 16.98
N ILE A 22 35.61 -31.77 17.37
CA ILE A 22 34.38 -32.24 16.73
C ILE A 22 33.23 -31.24 16.96
N ILE A 23 33.08 -30.73 18.18
CA ILE A 23 32.04 -29.75 18.53
C ILE A 23 32.27 -28.43 17.78
N SER A 24 33.52 -27.94 17.72
CA SER A 24 33.89 -26.71 17.02
C SER A 24 33.65 -26.80 15.52
N ALA A 25 33.93 -27.95 14.90
CA ALA A 25 33.65 -28.18 13.48
C ALA A 25 32.13 -28.15 13.18
N GLY A 26 31.30 -28.73 14.05
CA GLY A 26 29.84 -28.67 13.93
C GLY A 26 29.27 -27.24 14.04
N LEU A 27 29.81 -26.44 14.95
CA LEU A 27 29.41 -25.03 15.15
C LEU A 27 29.68 -24.15 13.92
N MET A 28 30.80 -24.35 13.22
CA MET A 28 31.14 -23.55 12.03
C MET A 28 30.19 -23.77 10.85
N LEU A 29 29.73 -25.00 10.64
CA LEU A 29 28.78 -25.33 9.56
C LEU A 29 27.39 -24.69 9.83
N SER A 30 26.94 -24.67 11.08
CA SER A 30 25.67 -24.06 11.49
C SER A 30 25.68 -22.52 11.36
N LEU A 31 26.79 -21.88 11.74
CA LEU A 31 26.93 -20.42 11.61
C LEU A 31 26.88 -19.92 10.17
N SER A 32 27.43 -20.72 9.23
CA SER A 32 27.47 -20.34 7.82
C SER A 32 26.06 -20.33 7.22
N GLY A 33 25.25 -21.36 7.49
CA GLY A 33 23.85 -21.40 7.06
C GLY A 33 22.98 -20.29 7.65
N GLN A 34 23.19 -19.93 8.92
CA GLN A 34 22.47 -18.80 9.55
C GLN A 34 22.80 -17.45 8.87
N ARG A 35 24.05 -17.24 8.46
CA ARG A 35 24.44 -16.03 7.72
C ARG A 35 23.78 -15.93 6.36
N ASP A 36 23.64 -17.04 5.64
CA ASP A 36 22.96 -17.05 4.34
C ASP A 36 21.48 -16.67 4.47
N VAL A 37 20.81 -17.22 5.50
CA VAL A 37 19.41 -16.87 5.80
C VAL A 37 19.27 -15.39 6.16
N VAL A 38 20.17 -14.84 6.97
CA VAL A 38 20.18 -13.41 7.31
C VAL A 38 20.38 -12.55 6.06
N LYS A 39 21.36 -12.87 5.23
CA LYS A 39 21.62 -12.14 3.97
C LYS A 39 20.43 -12.20 3.01
N SER A 40 19.83 -13.37 2.87
CA SER A 40 18.61 -13.55 2.08
C SER A 40 17.47 -12.69 2.64
N SER A 41 17.30 -12.64 3.96
CA SER A 41 16.28 -11.82 4.60
C SER A 41 16.55 -10.33 4.42
N ASP A 42 17.80 -9.90 4.52
CA ASP A 42 18.19 -8.50 4.34
C ASP A 42 18.01 -8.04 2.89
N SER A 43 18.34 -8.88 1.90
CA SER A 43 18.08 -8.59 0.48
C SER A 43 16.58 -8.45 0.19
N GLN A 44 15.71 -9.25 0.81
CA GLN A 44 14.25 -9.07 0.71
C GLN A 44 13.78 -7.73 1.31
N LYS A 45 14.35 -7.30 2.44
CA LYS A 45 14.05 -6.00 3.04
C LYS A 45 14.48 -4.85 2.12
N THR A 46 15.65 -4.95 1.48
CA THR A 46 16.11 -3.99 0.48
C THR A 46 15.09 -3.87 -0.66
N LEU A 47 14.64 -4.99 -1.24
CA LEU A 47 13.63 -4.99 -2.30
C LEU A 47 12.32 -4.32 -1.84
N ALA A 48 11.86 -4.63 -0.63
CA ALA A 48 10.65 -4.04 -0.06
C ALA A 48 10.78 -2.53 0.22
N GLN A 49 11.95 -2.08 0.68
CA GLN A 49 12.26 -0.65 0.90
C GLN A 49 12.27 0.13 -0.41
N ILE A 50 12.88 -0.43 -1.47
CA ILE A 50 12.89 0.19 -2.80
C ILE A 50 11.47 0.30 -3.34
N LYS A 51 10.67 -0.76 -3.24
CA LYS A 51 9.24 -0.73 -3.62
C LYS A 51 8.50 0.41 -2.91
N LYS A 52 8.64 0.49 -1.58
CA LYS A 52 8.00 1.56 -0.80
C LYS A 52 8.43 2.95 -1.30
N SER A 53 9.71 3.11 -1.62
CA SER A 53 10.26 4.38 -2.10
C SER A 53 9.79 4.74 -3.51
N LEU A 54 9.64 3.75 -4.40
CA LEU A 54 9.07 3.92 -5.75
C LEU A 54 7.60 4.37 -5.67
N LEU A 55 6.79 3.70 -4.85
CA LEU A 55 5.39 4.05 -4.66
C LEU A 55 5.22 5.43 -3.99
N ALA A 56 6.08 5.77 -3.03
CA ALA A 56 6.11 7.12 -2.44
C ALA A 56 6.55 8.19 -3.46
N PHE A 57 7.51 7.89 -4.33
CA PHE A 57 7.91 8.79 -5.41
C PHE A 57 6.74 9.05 -6.37
N GLU A 58 6.01 8.01 -6.76
CA GLU A 58 4.81 8.11 -7.59
C GLU A 58 3.74 8.99 -6.93
N LEU A 59 3.50 8.82 -5.64
CA LEU A 59 2.52 9.61 -4.91
C LEU A 59 2.80 11.12 -5.02
N VAL A 60 4.06 11.51 -4.87
CA VAL A 60 4.48 12.92 -4.92
C VAL A 60 4.56 13.45 -6.36
N ASN A 61 5.09 12.64 -7.29
CA ASN A 61 5.45 13.10 -8.64
C ASN A 61 4.40 12.76 -9.70
N ARG A 62 3.46 11.86 -9.39
CA ARG A 62 2.42 11.32 -10.29
C ARG A 62 2.96 10.58 -11.52
N TYR A 63 4.20 10.09 -11.43
CA TYR A 63 4.83 9.16 -12.38
C TYR A 63 5.94 8.38 -11.67
N LEU A 64 6.37 7.27 -12.26
CA LEU A 64 7.50 6.46 -11.79
C LEU A 64 8.79 6.79 -12.58
N PRO A 65 9.96 6.76 -11.94
CA PRO A 65 11.20 7.13 -12.60
C PRO A 65 11.67 6.02 -13.56
N CYS A 66 12.35 6.43 -14.62
CA CYS A 66 13.04 5.53 -15.54
C CYS A 66 14.28 4.90 -14.89
N PRO A 67 14.77 3.76 -15.40
CA PRO A 67 16.00 3.17 -14.88
C PRO A 67 17.23 4.07 -15.03
N ASP A 68 18.14 3.96 -14.07
CA ASP A 68 19.49 4.53 -14.15
C ASP A 68 20.36 3.59 -15.01
N THR A 69 20.83 4.08 -16.15
CA THR A 69 21.64 3.32 -17.13
C THR A 69 23.12 3.68 -17.10
N ASN A 70 23.52 4.72 -16.35
CA ASN A 70 24.89 5.21 -16.29
C ASN A 70 25.50 5.14 -14.87
N ALA A 71 24.74 4.64 -13.89
CA ALA A 71 25.11 4.46 -12.49
C ALA A 71 25.42 5.77 -11.75
N ASP A 72 24.84 6.90 -12.18
CA ASP A 72 24.96 8.17 -11.46
C ASP A 72 23.90 8.35 -10.36
N GLY A 73 22.93 7.44 -10.28
CA GLY A 73 21.85 7.43 -9.31
C GLY A 73 20.62 8.24 -9.71
N VAL A 74 20.57 8.76 -10.94
CA VAL A 74 19.46 9.53 -11.48
C VAL A 74 18.83 8.79 -12.66
N GLU A 75 17.53 8.93 -12.85
CA GLU A 75 16.82 8.35 -13.97
C GLU A 75 17.40 8.83 -15.31
N ASN A 76 17.41 7.95 -16.33
CA ASN A 76 17.87 8.33 -17.65
C ASN A 76 16.73 8.29 -18.67
N ARG A 77 16.52 9.45 -19.32
CA ARG A 77 15.53 9.63 -20.38
C ARG A 77 16.18 10.11 -21.67
N THR A 78 15.64 9.65 -22.80
CA THR A 78 15.97 10.14 -24.15
C THR A 78 14.68 10.51 -24.84
N ASN A 79 14.55 11.78 -25.29
CA ASN A 79 13.32 12.30 -25.91
C ASN A 79 12.06 12.05 -25.04
N ASN A 80 12.16 12.27 -23.73
CA ASN A 80 11.11 12.06 -22.72
C ASN A 80 10.65 10.60 -22.53
N ALA A 81 11.21 9.63 -23.26
CA ALA A 81 11.08 8.21 -22.98
C ALA A 81 12.24 7.68 -22.14
N CYS A 82 12.10 6.51 -21.50
CA CYS A 82 13.21 5.89 -20.79
C CYS A 82 14.33 5.49 -21.77
N SER A 83 15.59 5.71 -21.38
CA SER A 83 16.73 5.33 -22.22
C SER A 83 16.88 3.81 -22.38
N ALA A 84 16.41 3.04 -21.39
CA ALA A 84 16.31 1.59 -21.43
C ALA A 84 15.13 1.12 -20.56
N SER A 85 14.65 -0.12 -20.78
CA SER A 85 13.61 -0.75 -19.94
C SER A 85 14.18 -1.48 -18.71
N TYR A 86 15.49 -1.41 -18.49
CA TYR A 86 16.13 -1.93 -17.28
C TYR A 86 17.42 -1.15 -16.98
N GLY A 87 17.82 -1.18 -15.72
CA GLY A 87 19.03 -0.52 -15.23
C GLY A 87 19.18 -0.67 -13.72
N GLY A 88 19.91 0.25 -13.10
CA GLY A 88 19.92 0.45 -11.66
C GLY A 88 18.68 1.20 -11.18
N VAL A 89 18.42 1.11 -9.88
CA VAL A 89 17.44 1.95 -9.21
C VAL A 89 17.97 3.40 -9.17
N PRO A 90 17.20 4.41 -9.61
CA PRO A 90 17.59 5.82 -9.56
C PRO A 90 17.54 6.36 -8.12
N PHE A 91 18.49 5.92 -7.29
CA PHE A 91 18.44 6.09 -5.84
C PHE A 91 18.44 7.55 -5.39
N GLN A 92 19.06 8.48 -6.12
CA GLN A 92 19.04 9.89 -5.76
C GLN A 92 17.65 10.51 -5.98
N ASP A 93 16.97 10.17 -7.08
CA ASP A 93 15.60 10.62 -7.33
C ASP A 93 14.62 10.08 -6.27
N LEU A 94 14.89 8.87 -5.77
CA LEU A 94 14.10 8.26 -4.69
C LEU A 94 14.48 8.74 -3.28
N GLY A 95 15.46 9.63 -3.14
CA GLY A 95 15.93 10.09 -1.82
C GLY A 95 16.63 9.00 -1.00
N LEU A 96 17.16 7.97 -1.65
CA LEU A 96 17.89 6.84 -1.06
C LEU A 96 19.41 7.01 -1.22
N SER A 97 20.18 6.26 -0.44
CA SER A 97 21.62 6.13 -0.65
C SER A 97 21.94 4.94 -1.56
N LEU A 98 23.15 4.92 -2.14
CA LEU A 98 23.63 3.76 -2.92
C LEU A 98 23.60 2.45 -2.09
N ALA A 99 23.79 2.53 -0.77
CA ALA A 99 23.74 1.35 0.09
C ALA A 99 22.32 0.80 0.25
N ASP A 100 21.30 1.65 0.17
CA ASP A 100 19.88 1.25 0.26
C ASP A 100 19.38 0.55 -1.01
N VAL A 101 20.13 0.63 -2.10
CA VAL A 101 19.81 -0.02 -3.39
C VAL A 101 20.79 -1.13 -3.75
N GLN A 102 21.52 -1.64 -2.76
CA GLN A 102 22.38 -2.81 -2.89
C GLN A 102 21.84 -3.97 -2.06
N ASP A 103 21.94 -5.17 -2.61
CA ASP A 103 21.68 -6.39 -1.87
C ASP A 103 22.75 -6.66 -0.80
N SER A 104 22.55 -7.72 -0.02
CA SER A 104 23.44 -8.11 1.09
C SER A 104 24.85 -8.55 0.66
N TYR A 105 25.14 -8.55 -0.64
CA TYR A 105 26.44 -8.87 -1.26
C TYR A 105 27.07 -7.63 -1.93
N GLY A 106 26.44 -6.47 -1.80
CA GLY A 106 26.88 -5.20 -2.37
C GLY A 106 26.71 -5.16 -3.89
N VAL A 107 25.77 -5.93 -4.45
CA VAL A 107 25.37 -5.85 -5.85
C VAL A 107 24.15 -4.93 -5.94
N ALA A 108 24.17 -3.99 -6.88
CA ALA A 108 23.04 -3.10 -7.08
C ALA A 108 21.79 -3.88 -7.52
N ILE A 109 20.64 -3.55 -6.95
CA ILE A 109 19.36 -4.11 -7.35
C ILE A 109 19.08 -3.71 -8.80
N ARG A 110 18.74 -4.69 -9.64
CA ARG A 110 18.25 -4.40 -10.99
C ARG A 110 16.82 -3.93 -10.90
N TYR A 111 16.56 -2.82 -11.58
CA TYR A 111 15.25 -2.22 -11.74
C TYR A 111 14.84 -2.39 -13.21
N ALA A 112 13.90 -3.31 -13.46
CA ALA A 112 13.30 -3.54 -14.76
C ALA A 112 11.88 -2.95 -14.78
N VAL A 113 11.56 -2.25 -15.85
CA VAL A 113 10.29 -1.55 -16.05
C VAL A 113 9.63 -2.05 -17.33
N ASN A 114 8.33 -1.81 -17.50
CA ASN A 114 7.58 -2.20 -18.70
C ASN A 114 8.38 -1.91 -19.99
N GLN A 115 8.50 -2.90 -20.88
CA GLN A 115 9.36 -2.78 -22.08
C GLN A 115 8.94 -1.64 -23.04
N GLY A 116 7.68 -1.23 -22.99
CA GLY A 116 7.16 -0.11 -23.79
C GLY A 116 7.71 1.26 -23.38
N THR A 117 8.34 1.40 -22.22
CA THR A 117 8.88 2.66 -21.69
C THR A 117 10.01 3.28 -22.53
N THR A 118 10.62 2.52 -23.44
CA THR A 118 11.62 3.06 -24.39
C THR A 118 10.98 3.74 -25.61
N THR A 119 9.66 3.65 -25.73
CA THR A 119 8.88 4.23 -26.84
C THR A 119 7.95 5.31 -26.31
N LEU A 120 8.20 6.56 -26.69
CA LEU A 120 7.43 7.72 -26.22
C LEU A 120 5.91 7.56 -26.45
N ALA A 121 5.50 7.05 -27.61
CA ALA A 121 4.09 6.84 -27.93
C ALA A 121 3.39 5.87 -26.98
N ASN A 122 4.08 4.84 -26.49
CA ASN A 122 3.53 3.89 -25.51
C ASN A 122 3.41 4.54 -24.13
N MET A 123 4.36 5.42 -23.76
CA MET A 123 4.28 6.18 -22.50
C MET A 123 3.16 7.23 -22.51
N GLN A 124 2.78 7.70 -23.70
CA GLN A 124 1.67 8.65 -23.87
C GLN A 124 0.30 7.96 -23.98
N ASP A 125 0.28 6.64 -24.17
CA ASP A 125 -0.95 5.88 -24.31
C ASP A 125 -1.48 5.42 -22.95
N VAL A 126 -2.62 6.00 -22.55
CA VAL A 126 -3.38 5.62 -21.34
C VAL A 126 -3.73 4.12 -21.32
N GLY A 127 -3.85 3.47 -22.47
CA GLY A 127 -4.13 2.04 -22.61
C GLY A 127 -2.90 1.14 -22.45
N HIS A 128 -1.71 1.71 -22.20
CA HIS A 128 -0.46 0.99 -22.07
C HIS A 128 0.19 1.22 -20.70
N SER A 129 0.67 0.17 -20.05
CA SER A 129 1.36 0.26 -18.74
C SER A 129 2.68 1.04 -18.78
N ALA A 130 3.14 1.48 -19.95
CA ALA A 130 4.31 2.35 -20.04
C ALA A 130 3.97 3.78 -19.58
N SER A 131 2.69 4.15 -19.58
CA SER A 131 2.21 5.45 -19.11
C SER A 131 2.43 5.69 -17.62
N TYR A 132 2.64 4.64 -16.80
CA TYR A 132 3.08 4.76 -15.41
C TYR A 132 4.39 5.57 -15.25
N PHE A 133 5.24 5.57 -16.27
CA PHE A 133 6.54 6.22 -16.25
C PHE A 133 6.54 7.58 -16.93
N CYS A 134 5.38 8.04 -17.38
CA CYS A 134 5.30 9.25 -18.15
C CYS A 134 5.29 10.50 -17.26
N ASN A 135 6.40 11.24 -17.28
CA ASN A 135 6.54 12.53 -16.60
C ASN A 135 5.90 13.68 -17.39
N LEU A 136 5.99 14.90 -16.85
CA LEU A 136 5.40 16.09 -17.47
C LEU A 136 5.92 16.36 -18.90
N GLY A 137 7.17 15.97 -19.18
CA GLY A 137 7.79 16.15 -20.49
C GLY A 137 7.23 15.23 -21.58
N CYS A 138 6.74 14.03 -21.24
CA CYS A 138 6.06 13.18 -22.20
C CYS A 138 4.54 13.38 -22.22
N SER A 139 3.93 13.96 -21.18
CA SER A 139 2.48 14.20 -21.15
C SER A 139 2.01 15.05 -22.33
N ILE A 140 1.01 14.56 -23.07
CA ILE A 140 0.43 15.25 -24.23
C ILE A 140 -0.47 16.43 -23.83
N ASP A 141 -1.14 16.30 -22.68
CA ASP A 141 -2.09 17.29 -22.17
C ASP A 141 -1.45 18.23 -21.12
N GLY A 142 -0.15 18.04 -20.84
CA GLY A 142 0.57 18.76 -19.79
C GLY A 142 0.05 18.43 -18.37
N ALA A 143 -0.68 17.34 -18.23
CA ALA A 143 -1.27 16.87 -16.97
C ALA A 143 -0.68 15.52 -16.56
N LEU A 144 -0.62 15.28 -15.25
CA LEU A 144 -0.22 14.02 -14.65
C LEU A 144 -1.30 13.58 -13.64
N PRO A 145 -1.42 12.27 -13.35
CA PRO A 145 -0.72 11.15 -13.99
C PRO A 145 -1.20 10.91 -15.43
N ALA A 146 -0.31 10.36 -16.28
CA ALA A 146 -0.66 10.00 -17.66
C ALA A 146 -1.48 8.70 -17.78
N PHE A 147 -1.59 7.93 -16.70
CA PHE A 147 -2.32 6.68 -16.62
C PHE A 147 -3.63 6.84 -15.84
N LYS A 148 -4.53 5.87 -15.97
CA LYS A 148 -5.87 5.88 -15.38
C LYS A 148 -6.20 4.52 -14.77
N LEU A 149 -7.39 4.41 -14.16
CA LEU A 149 -7.91 3.12 -13.67
C LEU A 149 -7.94 2.05 -14.77
N THR A 150 -8.20 2.46 -16.01
CA THR A 150 -8.27 1.61 -17.20
C THR A 150 -6.91 1.23 -17.78
N THR A 151 -5.80 1.77 -17.26
CA THR A 151 -4.46 1.36 -17.67
C THR A 151 -4.19 -0.07 -17.20
N PRO A 152 -3.75 -0.98 -18.10
CA PRO A 152 -3.45 -2.37 -17.73
C PRO A 152 -2.37 -2.47 -16.63
N PRO A 153 -2.39 -3.51 -15.79
CA PRO A 153 -3.19 -4.72 -15.92
C PRO A 153 -4.66 -4.54 -15.52
N LEU A 154 -5.53 -5.29 -16.20
CA LEU A 154 -6.97 -5.44 -16.00
C LEU A 154 -7.35 -6.92 -16.16
N VAL A 155 -8.55 -7.30 -15.70
CA VAL A 155 -9.09 -8.65 -15.95
C VAL A 155 -9.12 -8.91 -17.47
N GLY A 156 -8.43 -9.98 -17.90
CA GLY A 156 -8.33 -10.36 -19.32
C GLY A 156 -7.35 -9.52 -20.15
N ASN A 157 -6.69 -8.52 -19.57
CA ASN A 157 -5.64 -7.73 -20.23
C ASN A 157 -4.48 -7.46 -19.26
N LEU A 158 -3.45 -8.29 -19.31
CA LEU A 158 -2.26 -8.15 -18.46
C LEU A 158 -1.36 -6.97 -18.82
N GLY A 159 -1.60 -6.30 -19.96
CA GLY A 159 -0.77 -5.21 -20.47
C GLY A 159 0.45 -5.70 -21.26
N SER A 160 0.65 -5.15 -22.45
CA SER A 160 1.82 -5.48 -23.27
C SER A 160 3.11 -4.98 -22.60
N GLY A 161 4.16 -5.80 -22.63
CA GLY A 161 5.47 -5.47 -22.06
C GLY A 161 5.55 -5.54 -20.53
N ASN A 162 4.51 -6.03 -19.85
CA ASN A 162 4.56 -6.35 -18.43
C ASN A 162 5.18 -7.74 -18.20
N PHE A 163 5.79 -7.92 -17.04
CA PHE A 163 6.54 -9.12 -16.68
C PHE A 163 5.67 -10.22 -16.08
N THR A 164 6.17 -11.45 -16.19
CA THR A 164 5.61 -12.64 -15.57
C THR A 164 6.70 -13.39 -14.80
N ILE A 165 6.37 -13.81 -13.58
CA ILE A 165 7.23 -14.67 -12.76
C ILE A 165 6.70 -16.09 -12.83
N CYS A 166 7.51 -17.02 -13.32
CA CYS A 166 7.25 -18.45 -13.33
C CYS A 166 7.36 -19.05 -11.92
N HIS A 167 6.47 -20.00 -11.65
CA HIS A 167 6.40 -20.69 -10.38
C HIS A 167 7.60 -21.64 -10.20
N PRO A 168 8.06 -21.90 -8.96
CA PRO A 168 9.16 -22.84 -8.71
C PRO A 168 8.95 -24.25 -9.28
N SER A 169 7.69 -24.68 -9.40
CA SER A 169 7.31 -25.99 -9.95
C SER A 169 7.15 -26.01 -11.47
N ALA A 170 7.34 -24.88 -12.17
CA ALA A 170 7.29 -24.85 -13.63
C ALA A 170 8.35 -25.80 -14.22
N THR A 171 8.05 -26.42 -15.36
CA THR A 171 9.02 -27.29 -16.06
C THR A 171 9.92 -26.48 -16.98
N ALA A 172 9.41 -25.36 -17.49
CA ALA A 172 10.13 -24.34 -18.25
C ALA A 172 9.45 -22.99 -18.00
N CYS A 173 10.21 -21.91 -18.00
CA CYS A 173 9.65 -20.56 -18.04
C CYS A 173 9.54 -20.15 -19.50
N THR A 174 8.31 -20.17 -20.03
CA THR A 174 8.05 -19.86 -21.45
C THR A 174 6.74 -19.10 -21.58
N SER A 175 6.63 -18.30 -22.64
CA SER A 175 5.42 -17.52 -22.92
C SER A 175 4.24 -18.43 -23.29
N GLY A 176 3.05 -18.12 -22.77
CA GLY A 176 1.83 -18.89 -23.05
C GLY A 176 1.69 -20.20 -22.27
N ALA A 177 2.46 -20.38 -21.18
CA ALA A 177 2.21 -21.44 -20.22
C ALA A 177 0.84 -21.26 -19.55
N ILE A 178 0.26 -22.37 -19.08
CA ILE A 178 -1.01 -22.34 -18.34
C ILE A 178 -0.82 -21.56 -17.03
N SER A 179 -1.85 -20.81 -16.59
CA SER A 179 -1.78 -19.92 -15.42
C SER A 179 -1.28 -20.60 -14.13
N SER A 180 -1.46 -21.91 -13.98
CA SER A 180 -0.94 -22.69 -12.85
C SER A 180 0.60 -22.83 -12.81
N GLN A 181 1.31 -22.30 -13.80
CA GLN A 181 2.77 -22.27 -13.87
C GLN A 181 3.35 -20.87 -13.63
N TYR A 182 2.51 -19.87 -13.39
CA TYR A 182 2.92 -18.51 -13.05
C TYR A 182 2.66 -18.25 -11.57
N LEU A 183 3.63 -17.64 -10.90
CA LEU A 183 3.52 -17.14 -9.54
C LEU A 183 2.86 -15.75 -9.53
N ALA A 184 3.20 -14.92 -10.52
CA ALA A 184 2.64 -13.59 -10.72
C ALA A 184 2.72 -13.19 -12.20
N ASP A 185 1.77 -12.40 -12.67
CA ASP A 185 1.72 -11.86 -14.02
C ASP A 185 1.20 -10.41 -14.06
N GLY A 186 1.38 -9.73 -15.19
CA GLY A 186 0.96 -8.33 -15.35
C GLY A 186 1.74 -7.33 -14.50
N LEU A 187 3.00 -7.65 -14.17
CA LEU A 187 3.87 -6.79 -13.36
C LEU A 187 4.45 -5.66 -14.21
N SER A 188 4.28 -4.40 -13.81
CA SER A 188 4.81 -3.25 -14.56
C SER A 188 6.25 -2.91 -14.17
N ILE A 189 6.68 -3.35 -12.99
CA ILE A 189 8.06 -3.26 -12.50
C ILE A 189 8.47 -4.63 -11.95
N LEU A 190 9.75 -4.96 -12.16
CA LEU A 190 10.41 -6.05 -11.46
C LEU A 190 11.74 -5.58 -10.86
N LEU A 191 11.92 -5.88 -9.57
CA LEU A 191 13.17 -5.69 -8.85
C LEU A 191 13.85 -7.05 -8.68
N VAL A 192 15.15 -7.10 -8.97
CA VAL A 192 15.94 -8.34 -8.90
C VAL A 192 17.17 -8.13 -8.03
N ALA A 193 17.27 -8.90 -6.95
CA ALA A 193 18.48 -9.05 -6.15
C ALA A 193 19.20 -10.32 -6.61
N TYR A 194 20.36 -10.16 -7.24
CA TYR A 194 21.15 -11.28 -7.76
C TYR A 194 22.09 -11.93 -6.73
N ASN A 195 22.19 -11.34 -5.54
CA ASN A 195 22.88 -11.92 -4.40
C ASN A 195 24.32 -12.39 -4.73
N ALA A 196 24.72 -13.60 -4.36
CA ALA A 196 26.13 -13.97 -4.31
C ALA A 196 26.78 -14.08 -5.68
N ASN A 197 26.02 -14.45 -6.72
CA ASN A 197 26.51 -14.56 -8.09
C ASN A 197 26.37 -13.25 -8.88
N GLY A 198 25.70 -12.22 -8.33
CA GLY A 198 25.33 -11.02 -9.08
C GLY A 198 26.50 -10.24 -9.69
N ARG A 199 27.70 -10.36 -9.10
CA ARG A 199 28.93 -9.77 -9.67
C ARG A 199 29.41 -10.47 -10.95
N GLN A 200 28.99 -11.71 -11.18
CA GLN A 200 29.31 -12.47 -12.41
C GLN A 200 28.43 -12.02 -13.59
N LEU A 201 27.30 -11.36 -13.34
CA LEU A 201 26.36 -10.88 -14.38
C LEU A 201 26.91 -9.73 -15.22
N ALA A 202 27.94 -9.02 -14.73
CA ALA A 202 28.66 -8.03 -15.53
C ALA A 202 29.37 -8.66 -16.76
N ALA A 203 29.53 -9.98 -16.78
CA ALA A 203 30.08 -10.76 -17.89
C ALA A 203 29.00 -11.45 -18.76
N GLY A 204 27.70 -11.22 -18.48
CA GLY A 204 26.56 -11.87 -19.14
C GLY A 204 26.06 -13.13 -18.41
N CYS A 205 24.97 -13.72 -18.92
CA CYS A 205 24.26 -14.84 -18.27
C CYS A 205 24.92 -16.23 -18.45
N SER A 206 26.15 -16.25 -18.97
CA SER A 206 26.84 -17.50 -19.32
C SER A 206 27.38 -18.22 -18.09
N GLY A 207 27.11 -19.52 -17.96
CA GLY A 207 27.61 -20.34 -16.85
C GLY A 207 26.72 -20.34 -15.61
N LEU A 208 25.58 -19.66 -15.66
CA LEU A 208 24.53 -19.71 -14.64
C LEU A 208 23.68 -20.99 -14.79
N SER A 209 22.96 -21.34 -13.72
CA SER A 209 21.92 -22.36 -13.83
C SER A 209 20.80 -21.87 -14.75
N VAL A 210 19.98 -22.78 -15.30
CA VAL A 210 18.90 -22.40 -16.22
C VAL A 210 17.98 -21.33 -15.64
N ARG A 211 17.70 -21.38 -14.33
CA ARG A 211 16.78 -20.44 -13.66
C ARG A 211 17.40 -19.08 -13.41
N GLU A 212 18.69 -19.03 -13.08
CA GLU A 212 19.41 -17.77 -12.91
C GLU A 212 19.73 -17.11 -14.26
N ALA A 213 19.94 -17.93 -15.30
CA ALA A 213 20.08 -17.44 -16.66
C ALA A 213 18.80 -16.73 -17.13
N GLU A 214 17.62 -17.29 -16.82
CA GLU A 214 16.33 -16.65 -17.08
C GLU A 214 16.25 -15.27 -16.41
N ASN A 215 16.56 -15.17 -15.11
CA ASN A 215 16.50 -13.89 -14.40
C ASN A 215 17.53 -12.85 -14.91
N CYS A 216 18.50 -13.27 -15.70
CA CYS A 216 19.56 -12.43 -16.22
C CYS A 216 19.29 -11.91 -17.64
N ASP A 217 18.57 -12.66 -18.49
CA ASP A 217 18.56 -12.50 -19.96
C ASP A 217 17.73 -11.34 -20.50
N THR A 218 17.04 -10.60 -19.62
CA THR A 218 16.35 -9.32 -19.86
C THR A 218 15.05 -9.40 -20.67
N ASP A 219 14.46 -10.59 -20.81
CA ASP A 219 13.15 -10.71 -21.45
C ASP A 219 11.97 -10.40 -20.48
N LEU A 220 10.75 -10.84 -20.81
CA LEU A 220 9.55 -10.58 -19.99
C LEU A 220 9.31 -11.64 -18.91
N LEU A 221 10.11 -12.70 -18.90
CA LEU A 221 9.95 -13.87 -18.08
C LEU A 221 11.06 -13.94 -17.05
N TYR A 222 10.65 -14.21 -15.83
CA TYR A 222 11.55 -14.39 -14.70
C TYR A 222 11.14 -15.64 -13.95
N TRP A 223 12.05 -16.25 -13.21
CA TRP A 223 11.80 -17.50 -12.53
C TRP A 223 12.12 -17.41 -11.05
N ASP A 224 11.09 -17.59 -10.22
CA ASP A 224 11.26 -17.76 -8.78
C ASP A 224 11.52 -19.23 -8.41
N TYR A 225 12.40 -19.46 -7.44
CA TYR A 225 12.76 -20.81 -6.99
C TYR A 225 13.27 -20.83 -5.54
N PHE A 226 13.31 -22.03 -4.96
CA PHE A 226 13.87 -22.22 -3.62
C PHE A 226 15.38 -21.99 -3.62
N LEU A 227 15.90 -21.31 -2.60
CA LEU A 227 17.35 -21.10 -2.45
C LEU A 227 18.11 -22.43 -2.40
N THR A 228 19.14 -22.57 -3.23
CA THR A 228 19.93 -23.80 -3.32
C THR A 228 21.37 -23.52 -3.71
N LYS A 229 22.29 -24.16 -3.00
CA LYS A 229 23.74 -24.09 -3.27
C LYS A 229 24.27 -25.25 -4.13
N ASN A 230 23.38 -26.06 -4.71
CA ASN A 230 23.78 -27.15 -5.60
C ASN A 230 24.33 -26.57 -6.91
N ALA A 231 25.59 -26.85 -7.25
CA ALA A 231 26.23 -26.28 -8.44
C ALA A 231 25.49 -26.49 -9.77
N GLN A 232 24.67 -27.53 -9.92
CA GLN A 232 23.90 -27.79 -11.15
C GLN A 232 22.54 -27.08 -11.18
N ASN A 233 22.01 -26.70 -10.02
CA ASN A 233 20.72 -26.05 -9.86
C ASN A 233 20.88 -24.85 -8.92
N TYR A 234 21.99 -24.13 -8.98
CA TYR A 234 22.26 -23.04 -8.04
C TYR A 234 21.21 -21.95 -8.25
N PHE A 235 20.69 -21.41 -7.15
CA PHE A 235 19.70 -20.35 -7.19
C PHE A 235 19.77 -19.58 -5.88
N ASP A 236 20.12 -18.31 -5.96
CA ASP A 236 20.04 -17.37 -4.85
C ASP A 236 19.38 -16.04 -5.18
N ASP A 237 18.91 -15.86 -6.41
CA ASP A 237 18.15 -14.68 -6.84
C ASP A 237 16.87 -14.48 -6.01
N GLN A 238 16.50 -13.22 -5.83
CA GLN A 238 15.22 -12.86 -5.24
C GLN A 238 14.52 -11.81 -6.10
N LEU A 239 13.23 -12.02 -6.29
CA LEU A 239 12.39 -11.23 -7.17
C LEU A 239 11.32 -10.51 -6.35
N LEU A 240 11.05 -9.26 -6.71
CA LEU A 240 9.88 -8.53 -6.23
C LEU A 240 9.20 -7.83 -7.41
N GLY A 241 7.95 -8.18 -7.65
CA GLY A 241 7.10 -7.52 -8.63
C GLY A 241 6.32 -6.35 -8.05
N ILE A 242 6.07 -5.33 -8.86
CA ILE A 242 5.08 -4.29 -8.58
C ILE A 242 4.10 -4.28 -9.76
N SER A 243 2.85 -4.60 -9.47
CA SER A 243 1.76 -4.58 -10.45
C SER A 243 1.24 -3.15 -10.64
N GLY A 244 0.61 -2.89 -11.80
CA GLY A 244 -0.10 -1.64 -11.98
C GLY A 244 -1.29 -1.46 -11.04
N TYR A 245 -1.80 -2.53 -10.40
CA TYR A 245 -2.80 -2.38 -9.33
C TYR A 245 -2.21 -1.72 -8.09
N GLU A 246 -1.00 -2.08 -7.69
CA GLU A 246 -0.34 -1.49 -6.52
C GLU A 246 0.02 -0.03 -6.76
N ILE A 247 0.52 0.28 -7.96
CA ILE A 247 0.78 1.64 -8.46
C ILE A 247 -0.51 2.48 -8.35
N LYS A 248 -1.58 2.03 -9.01
CA LYS A 248 -2.88 2.72 -8.97
C LYS A 248 -3.44 2.84 -7.56
N GLN A 249 -3.35 1.79 -6.76
CA GLN A 249 -3.87 1.75 -5.39
C GLN A 249 -3.17 2.78 -4.52
N GLU A 250 -1.86 2.95 -4.62
CA GLU A 250 -1.13 3.87 -3.75
C GLU A 250 -1.55 5.32 -4.01
N LEU A 251 -1.75 5.70 -5.27
CA LEU A 251 -2.32 7.01 -5.59
C LEU A 251 -3.75 7.15 -5.05
N LEU A 252 -4.62 6.16 -5.26
CA LEU A 252 -6.03 6.24 -4.87
C LEU A 252 -6.24 6.28 -3.36
N LYS A 253 -5.36 5.65 -2.57
CA LYS A 253 -5.39 5.73 -1.10
C LYS A 253 -5.21 7.16 -0.59
N ASN A 254 -4.39 7.94 -1.28
CA ASN A 254 -3.97 9.27 -0.84
C ASN A 254 -4.68 10.39 -1.63
N ASP A 255 -5.26 10.06 -2.78
CA ASP A 255 -6.00 10.95 -3.66
C ASP A 255 -6.94 10.09 -4.53
N SER A 256 -8.17 9.94 -4.06
CA SER A 256 -9.22 9.12 -4.69
C SER A 256 -9.62 9.60 -6.09
N THR A 257 -9.25 10.84 -6.46
CA THR A 257 -9.55 11.47 -7.75
C THR A 257 -8.38 11.44 -8.74
N ALA A 258 -7.17 11.07 -8.27
CA ALA A 258 -5.91 11.12 -9.03
C ALA A 258 -5.97 10.44 -10.40
N LEU A 259 -6.80 9.40 -10.55
CA LEU A 259 -6.90 8.56 -11.76
C LEU A 259 -8.23 8.70 -12.49
N ASN A 260 -9.09 9.62 -12.05
CA ASN A 260 -10.42 9.88 -12.62
C ASN A 260 -10.41 10.99 -13.67
N SER A 261 -9.25 11.55 -14.03
CA SER A 261 -9.15 12.65 -15.00
C SER A 261 -9.61 12.19 -16.40
N VAL A 262 -10.89 12.39 -16.69
CA VAL A 262 -11.44 12.44 -18.04
C VAL A 262 -10.82 13.67 -18.69
N GLY A 263 -9.92 13.45 -19.64
CA GLY A 263 -9.45 14.52 -20.50
C GLY A 263 -10.61 14.99 -21.36
N SER A 264 -11.14 16.18 -21.07
CA SER A 264 -11.64 17.13 -22.06
C SER A 264 -11.93 18.46 -21.36
N GLY A 265 -11.44 19.55 -21.95
CA GLY A 265 -11.50 20.89 -21.37
C GLY A 265 -12.91 21.44 -21.13
N ASN A 266 -12.95 22.46 -20.26
CA ASN A 266 -14.04 23.42 -20.04
C ASN A 266 -15.43 22.83 -19.74
N ASN A 267 -15.64 22.47 -18.48
CA ASN A 267 -16.61 23.12 -17.57
C ASN A 267 -16.44 22.46 -16.19
N GLY A 268 -16.58 23.23 -15.11
CA GLY A 268 -16.51 22.72 -13.75
C GLY A 268 -17.38 21.47 -13.59
N SER A 269 -16.73 20.35 -13.35
CA SER A 269 -17.35 19.06 -13.04
C SER A 269 -16.48 18.45 -11.96
N GLU A 270 -16.73 18.91 -10.74
CA GLU A 270 -16.17 18.34 -9.51
C GLU A 270 -16.53 16.84 -9.47
N ASP A 271 -15.49 16.01 -9.35
CA ASP A 271 -15.55 14.55 -9.35
C ASP A 271 -16.41 14.07 -8.18
N ASN A 272 -17.60 13.58 -8.52
CA ASN A 272 -18.69 13.32 -7.59
C ASN A 272 -18.79 11.83 -7.22
N SER A 273 -17.75 11.01 -7.35
CA SER A 273 -17.88 9.58 -7.00
C SER A 273 -17.98 9.39 -5.49
N LEU A 274 -18.90 8.53 -5.03
CA LEU A 274 -18.98 8.18 -3.61
C LEU A 274 -17.66 7.51 -3.21
N VAL A 275 -16.95 8.15 -2.30
CA VAL A 275 -15.75 7.60 -1.69
C VAL A 275 -16.14 6.30 -0.98
N THR A 276 -15.37 5.23 -1.21
CA THR A 276 -15.57 3.98 -0.46
C THR A 276 -14.74 4.05 0.80
N PRO A 277 -15.31 3.78 1.99
CA PRO A 277 -14.53 3.79 3.22
C PRO A 277 -13.42 2.74 3.14
N PRO A 278 -12.23 3.01 3.72
CA PRO A 278 -11.14 2.05 3.77
C PRO A 278 -11.57 0.76 4.49
N PRO A 279 -11.00 -0.39 4.11
CA PRO A 279 -11.35 -1.66 4.72
C PRO A 279 -10.95 -1.68 6.20
N VAL A 280 -11.81 -2.25 7.05
CA VAL A 280 -11.53 -2.43 8.49
C VAL A 280 -10.16 -3.11 8.68
N PRO A 281 -9.27 -2.54 9.52
CA PRO A 281 -7.95 -3.10 9.76
C PRO A 281 -8.02 -4.55 10.23
N THR A 282 -7.28 -5.44 9.57
CA THR A 282 -7.31 -6.88 9.89
C THR A 282 -6.35 -7.28 11.01
N ASN A 283 -5.48 -6.39 11.45
CA ASN A 283 -4.47 -6.67 12.48
C ASN A 283 -4.16 -5.40 13.31
N PRO A 284 -5.03 -5.04 14.27
CA PRO A 284 -4.85 -3.86 15.11
C PRO A 284 -3.68 -4.04 16.08
N ASP A 285 -2.99 -2.94 16.41
CA ASP A 285 -1.90 -2.94 17.40
C ASP A 285 -2.39 -3.27 18.81
N THR A 286 -3.59 -2.77 19.15
CA THR A 286 -4.24 -3.01 20.45
C THR A 286 -5.63 -3.60 20.24
N THR A 287 -5.94 -4.70 20.94
CA THR A 287 -7.30 -5.26 21.01
C THR A 287 -7.80 -5.29 22.45
N ILE A 288 -8.92 -4.62 22.71
CA ILE A 288 -9.66 -4.64 23.96
C ILE A 288 -10.77 -5.69 23.82
N ILE A 289 -10.64 -6.77 24.60
CA ILE A 289 -11.60 -7.87 24.63
C ILE A 289 -12.82 -7.44 25.46
N GLY A 290 -13.99 -7.37 24.83
CA GLY A 290 -15.23 -6.90 25.42
C GLY A 290 -15.35 -5.36 25.47
N ASP A 291 -16.12 -4.85 26.41
CA ASP A 291 -16.45 -3.42 26.51
C ASP A 291 -15.29 -2.57 27.05
N TYR A 292 -15.14 -1.37 26.50
CA TYR A 292 -14.26 -0.31 27.01
C TYR A 292 -15.02 0.56 28.03
N ASN A 293 -14.79 0.34 29.32
CA ASN A 293 -15.53 0.95 30.43
C ASN A 293 -14.72 1.96 31.25
N ASP A 294 -13.41 2.01 31.06
CA ASP A 294 -12.51 2.84 31.85
C ASP A 294 -11.37 3.38 30.98
N ALA A 295 -11.09 4.68 31.07
CA ALA A 295 -10.04 5.34 30.31
C ALA A 295 -8.63 4.76 30.55
N SER A 296 -8.41 4.03 31.65
CA SER A 296 -7.15 3.34 31.93
C SER A 296 -6.93 2.05 31.14
N GLN A 297 -7.95 1.55 30.42
CA GLN A 297 -7.83 0.35 29.58
C GLN A 297 -7.00 0.58 28.31
N TYR A 298 -6.78 1.85 27.95
CA TYR A 298 -5.97 2.22 26.81
C TYR A 298 -5.12 3.45 27.15
N THR A 299 -3.95 3.54 26.55
CA THR A 299 -3.08 4.71 26.66
C THR A 299 -2.52 4.98 25.27
N PRO A 300 -2.85 6.13 24.66
CA PRO A 300 -2.37 6.47 23.32
C PRO A 300 -0.84 6.49 23.22
N LEU A 301 -0.33 6.27 22.02
CA LEU A 301 1.11 6.36 21.76
C LEU A 301 1.58 7.82 21.91
N SER A 302 2.76 8.00 22.51
CA SER A 302 3.33 9.33 22.69
C SER A 302 3.85 9.92 21.37
N GLY A 303 3.61 11.21 21.15
CA GLY A 303 4.30 11.97 20.10
C GLY A 303 3.59 11.99 18.74
N ASN A 304 2.26 12.01 18.72
CA ASN A 304 1.43 12.06 17.51
C ASN A 304 1.69 10.89 16.56
N ARG A 305 1.68 9.66 17.08
CA ARG A 305 1.91 8.45 16.30
C ARG A 305 0.57 7.78 16.03
N ASP A 306 0.47 7.18 14.85
CA ASP A 306 -0.65 6.37 14.42
C ASP A 306 -0.98 5.27 15.45
N ASP A 307 -2.21 5.29 15.94
CA ASP A 307 -2.75 4.33 16.88
C ASP A 307 -3.77 3.40 16.19
N SER A 308 -3.60 2.09 16.33
CA SER A 308 -4.53 1.09 15.77
C SER A 308 -5.21 0.27 16.86
N VAL A 309 -6.49 0.54 17.12
CA VAL A 309 -7.24 0.03 18.27
C VAL A 309 -8.53 -0.67 17.85
N LYS A 310 -8.77 -1.86 18.41
CA LYS A 310 -10.03 -2.59 18.26
C LYS A 310 -10.68 -2.83 19.62
N ILE A 311 -11.97 -2.57 19.70
CA ILE A 311 -12.84 -2.88 20.84
C ILE A 311 -13.88 -3.90 20.37
N GLU A 312 -13.85 -5.11 20.93
CA GLU A 312 -14.79 -6.20 20.56
C GLU A 312 -16.21 -5.98 21.14
N GLY A 313 -16.35 -5.07 22.12
CA GLY A 313 -17.63 -4.71 22.72
C GLY A 313 -18.01 -3.25 22.48
N SER A 314 -18.75 -2.67 23.42
CA SER A 314 -19.19 -1.27 23.38
C SER A 314 -18.16 -0.32 24.02
N LEU A 315 -18.14 0.91 23.54
CA LEU A 315 -17.34 2.01 24.09
C LEU A 315 -18.18 2.80 25.09
N ASN A 316 -17.93 2.59 26.38
CA ASN A 316 -18.69 3.13 27.52
C ASN A 316 -17.96 4.22 28.31
N ALA A 317 -16.69 4.48 28.02
CA ALA A 317 -15.88 5.57 28.58
C ALA A 317 -15.26 6.42 27.47
N PRO A 318 -14.97 7.72 27.73
CA PRO A 318 -14.32 8.58 26.74
C PRO A 318 -13.01 7.99 26.22
N LEU A 319 -12.81 8.05 24.91
CA LEU A 319 -11.61 7.61 24.23
C LEU A 319 -11.06 8.77 23.39
N ASP A 320 -9.78 9.03 23.53
CA ASP A 320 -9.03 10.02 22.77
C ASP A 320 -7.78 9.30 22.26
N LEU A 321 -7.57 9.26 20.94
CA LEU A 321 -6.42 8.62 20.29
C LEU A 321 -5.25 9.58 20.12
N ASN A 322 -5.40 10.87 20.46
CA ASN A 322 -4.48 11.96 20.08
C ASN A 322 -4.26 12.06 18.56
N ASN A 323 -3.33 12.91 18.14
CA ASN A 323 -3.00 13.09 16.73
C ASN A 323 -2.25 11.87 16.15
N GLY A 324 -2.30 11.70 14.84
CA GLY A 324 -1.75 10.56 14.10
C GLY A 324 -2.76 10.13 13.03
N ASP A 325 -2.37 9.22 12.14
CA ASP A 325 -3.33 8.57 11.24
C ASP A 325 -3.89 7.33 11.96
N ASN A 326 -5.00 7.47 12.66
CA ASN A 326 -5.47 6.47 13.62
C ASN A 326 -6.56 5.56 13.05
N ASP A 327 -6.54 4.30 13.48
CA ASP A 327 -7.55 3.31 13.15
C ASP A 327 -8.29 2.87 14.41
N LEU A 328 -9.62 3.04 14.45
CA LEU A 328 -10.46 2.58 15.55
C LEU A 328 -11.63 1.74 15.06
N THR A 329 -11.75 0.52 15.59
CA THR A 329 -12.92 -0.35 15.38
C THR A 329 -13.65 -0.60 16.70
N VAL A 330 -14.96 -0.37 16.70
CA VAL A 330 -15.88 -0.69 17.81
C VAL A 330 -16.94 -1.67 17.29
N GLU A 331 -16.92 -2.92 17.77
CA GLU A 331 -17.87 -3.95 17.35
C GLU A 331 -19.25 -3.82 18.03
N GLY A 332 -19.35 -3.04 19.12
CA GLY A 332 -20.61 -2.70 19.80
C GLY A 332 -21.05 -1.26 19.59
N ASP A 333 -21.74 -0.70 20.59
CA ASP A 333 -22.25 0.67 20.57
C ASP A 333 -21.19 1.68 21.03
N GLN A 334 -21.25 2.89 20.51
CA GLN A 334 -20.52 4.04 21.03
C GLN A 334 -21.40 4.80 22.04
N ASN A 335 -21.23 4.51 23.33
CA ASN A 335 -22.01 5.12 24.42
C ASN A 335 -21.32 6.34 25.06
N ALA A 336 -20.03 6.55 24.83
CA ALA A 336 -19.25 7.69 25.33
C ALA A 336 -18.39 8.34 24.24
N SER A 337 -17.93 9.57 24.47
CA SER A 337 -17.29 10.38 23.44
C SER A 337 -16.01 9.76 22.85
N VAL A 338 -15.82 9.92 21.55
CA VAL A 338 -14.61 9.51 20.83
C VAL A 338 -13.97 10.73 20.16
N VAL A 339 -12.66 10.86 20.30
CA VAL A 339 -11.82 11.83 19.56
C VAL A 339 -10.72 11.03 18.86
N VAL A 340 -10.68 11.06 17.53
CA VAL A 340 -9.63 10.37 16.76
C VAL A 340 -8.43 11.26 16.48
N GLY A 341 -8.58 12.59 16.40
CA GLY A 341 -7.47 13.51 16.60
C GLY A 341 -7.18 14.41 15.40
N SER A 342 -6.00 14.27 14.82
CA SER A 342 -5.63 15.01 13.59
C SER A 342 -4.72 14.11 12.76
N GLY A 343 -4.90 14.08 11.46
CA GLY A 343 -4.31 13.06 10.58
C GLY A 343 -5.41 12.48 9.70
N ILE A 344 -5.14 11.38 9.01
CA ILE A 344 -6.15 10.65 8.26
C ILE A 344 -6.65 9.50 9.13
N ASP A 345 -7.81 9.69 9.76
CA ASP A 345 -8.35 8.77 10.74
C ASP A 345 -9.45 7.86 10.15
N ASN A 346 -9.48 6.59 10.56
CA ASN A 346 -10.50 5.61 10.17
C ASN A 346 -11.25 5.10 11.39
N LEU A 347 -12.54 5.39 11.48
CA LEU A 347 -13.43 4.96 12.54
C LEU A 347 -14.53 4.04 12.00
N TYR A 348 -14.60 2.82 12.53
CA TYR A 348 -15.63 1.84 12.21
C TYR A 348 -16.43 1.44 13.45
N ILE A 349 -17.74 1.69 13.45
CA ILE A 349 -18.66 1.35 14.54
C ILE A 349 -19.75 0.43 14.00
N THR A 350 -19.84 -0.78 14.55
CA THR A 350 -20.86 -1.77 14.14
C THR A 350 -22.23 -1.49 14.77
N GLY A 351 -22.27 -0.96 16.00
CA GLY A 351 -23.50 -0.62 16.72
C GLY A 351 -23.97 0.81 16.50
N ASP A 352 -24.72 1.34 17.47
CA ASP A 352 -25.27 2.69 17.43
C ASP A 352 -24.28 3.73 18.00
N ALA A 353 -24.36 4.96 17.48
CA ALA A 353 -23.65 6.11 18.04
C ALA A 353 -24.57 6.92 18.97
N LYS A 354 -24.22 6.97 20.26
CA LYS A 354 -25.04 7.56 21.33
C LYS A 354 -24.40 8.76 22.01
N SER A 355 -23.15 9.08 21.67
CA SER A 355 -22.43 10.24 22.18
C SER A 355 -21.67 10.94 21.03
N THR A 356 -20.85 11.93 21.36
CA THR A 356 -20.13 12.72 20.37
C THR A 356 -18.97 11.93 19.75
N ILE A 357 -18.85 11.98 18.44
CA ILE A 357 -17.71 11.53 17.65
C ILE A 357 -17.06 12.77 17.04
N THR A 358 -15.78 12.99 17.34
CA THR A 358 -14.97 14.07 16.77
C THR A 358 -13.87 13.46 15.93
N LEU A 359 -13.89 13.73 14.62
CA LEU A 359 -12.88 13.26 13.68
C LEU A 359 -11.63 14.14 13.81
N GLY A 360 -11.77 15.41 13.46
CA GLY A 360 -10.76 16.44 13.71
C GLY A 360 -10.08 16.87 12.42
N PRO A 361 -8.94 17.58 12.45
CA PRO A 361 -8.35 18.07 11.21
C PRO A 361 -7.69 16.94 10.40
N GLY A 362 -8.10 16.79 9.15
CA GLY A 362 -7.59 15.81 8.20
C GLY A 362 -8.70 15.26 7.31
N ASN A 363 -8.39 14.28 6.47
CA ASN A 363 -9.39 13.66 5.58
C ASN A 363 -9.84 12.35 6.22
N ASP A 364 -10.93 12.37 6.97
CA ASP A 364 -11.29 11.28 7.87
C ASP A 364 -12.41 10.40 7.32
N PHE A 365 -12.45 9.15 7.80
CA PHE A 365 -13.42 8.16 7.36
C PHE A 365 -14.18 7.59 8.56
N LEU A 366 -15.48 7.85 8.60
CA LEU A 366 -16.39 7.26 9.58
C LEU A 366 -17.35 6.31 8.90
N THR A 367 -17.39 5.06 9.35
CA THR A 367 -18.47 4.11 9.05
C THR A 367 -19.22 3.74 10.32
N LEU A 368 -20.51 4.05 10.34
CA LEU A 368 -21.46 3.70 11.39
C LEU A 368 -22.52 2.77 10.82
N MET A 369 -22.56 1.52 11.27
CA MET A 369 -23.52 0.52 10.80
C MET A 369 -24.88 0.60 11.49
N GLY A 370 -24.95 1.20 12.69
CA GLY A 370 -26.19 1.45 13.41
C GLY A 370 -26.76 2.85 13.19
N ASP A 371 -27.59 3.29 14.13
CA ASP A 371 -28.22 4.61 14.14
C ASP A 371 -27.29 5.65 14.80
N LEU A 372 -27.27 6.87 14.25
CA LEU A 372 -26.85 8.05 15.02
C LEU A 372 -28.05 8.50 15.85
N THR A 373 -28.02 8.21 17.16
CA THR A 373 -29.17 8.51 18.04
C THR A 373 -29.29 10.01 18.34
N ALA A 374 -30.43 10.42 18.92
CA ALA A 374 -30.69 11.82 19.25
C ALA A 374 -29.74 12.44 20.28
N SER A 375 -28.98 11.63 21.03
CA SER A 375 -27.92 12.10 21.93
C SER A 375 -26.52 12.03 21.32
N GLY A 376 -26.38 11.40 20.15
CA GLY A 376 -25.14 11.34 19.40
C GLY A 376 -24.94 12.58 18.53
N SER A 377 -23.68 12.87 18.22
CA SER A 377 -23.32 13.89 17.23
C SER A 377 -22.02 13.52 16.53
N ILE A 378 -21.86 13.93 15.28
CA ILE A 378 -20.61 13.76 14.51
C ILE A 378 -20.10 15.16 14.14
N THR A 379 -18.81 15.41 14.38
CA THR A 379 -18.13 16.65 13.97
C THR A 379 -16.84 16.29 13.26
N ALA A 380 -16.70 16.63 11.98
CA ALA A 380 -15.54 16.25 11.19
C ALA A 380 -14.45 17.33 11.14
N SER A 381 -14.79 18.63 11.20
CA SER A 381 -13.87 19.77 11.34
C SER A 381 -13.29 20.27 10.01
N SER A 382 -12.11 19.81 9.57
CA SER A 382 -11.47 20.39 8.38
C SER A 382 -10.68 19.37 7.59
N GLY A 383 -10.88 19.34 6.28
CA GLY A 383 -10.34 18.35 5.35
C GLY A 383 -11.51 17.75 4.57
N ASP A 384 -11.21 16.88 3.60
CA ASP A 384 -12.26 16.27 2.77
C ASP A 384 -12.71 14.96 3.44
N ASP A 385 -13.82 15.00 4.16
CA ASP A 385 -14.26 13.94 5.06
C ASP A 385 -15.31 13.01 4.42
N PHE A 386 -15.30 11.73 4.82
CA PHE A 386 -16.32 10.75 4.43
C PHE A 386 -17.03 10.15 5.64
N VAL A 387 -18.33 10.38 5.73
CA VAL A 387 -19.19 9.81 6.78
C VAL A 387 -20.22 8.89 6.14
N TYR A 388 -20.29 7.64 6.59
CA TYR A 388 -21.33 6.68 6.22
C TYR A 388 -22.13 6.24 7.44
N VAL A 389 -23.45 6.45 7.39
CA VAL A 389 -24.42 5.95 8.37
C VAL A 389 -25.38 4.99 7.68
N ALA A 390 -25.34 3.71 8.05
CA ALA A 390 -26.27 2.72 7.50
C ALA A 390 -27.68 2.82 8.12
N GLY A 391 -27.76 3.25 9.39
CA GLY A 391 -29.01 3.48 10.11
C GLY A 391 -29.61 4.86 9.92
N ASN A 392 -30.46 5.26 10.87
CA ASN A 392 -31.13 6.56 10.92
C ASN A 392 -30.21 7.63 11.54
N VAL A 393 -30.40 8.87 11.08
CA VAL A 393 -29.73 10.06 11.61
C VAL A 393 -30.73 10.85 12.45
N LEU A 394 -30.69 10.64 13.77
CA LEU A 394 -31.51 11.31 14.78
C LEU A 394 -30.74 12.43 15.52
N GLY A 395 -29.41 12.40 15.45
CA GLY A 395 -28.49 13.39 16.02
C GLY A 395 -27.89 14.33 14.97
N ALA A 396 -27.16 15.35 15.42
CA ALA A 396 -26.54 16.34 14.53
C ALA A 396 -25.27 15.80 13.86
N ILE A 397 -25.04 16.23 12.61
CA ILE A 397 -23.80 15.98 11.86
C ILE A 397 -23.32 17.34 11.35
N ASP A 398 -22.04 17.65 11.56
CA ASP A 398 -21.35 18.85 11.08
C ASP A 398 -20.05 18.39 10.43
N LEU A 399 -19.97 18.48 9.09
CA LEU A 399 -18.80 18.01 8.35
C LEU A 399 -17.68 19.06 8.41
N GLY A 400 -18.02 20.34 8.36
CA GLY A 400 -17.07 21.41 8.59
C GLY A 400 -16.52 21.92 7.26
N SER A 401 -15.23 22.20 7.17
CA SER A 401 -14.65 22.80 5.95
C SER A 401 -13.92 21.78 5.09
N GLY A 402 -14.28 21.68 3.83
CA GLY A 402 -13.68 20.72 2.90
C GLY A 402 -14.72 20.30 1.87
N ASN A 403 -14.35 19.42 0.95
CA ASN A 403 -15.34 18.84 0.04
C ASN A 403 -15.83 17.52 0.63
N ASP A 404 -16.88 17.58 1.44
CA ASP A 404 -17.25 16.47 2.29
C ASP A 404 -18.31 15.56 1.64
N GLN A 405 -18.32 14.31 2.08
CA GLN A 405 -19.24 13.30 1.59
C GLN A 405 -19.97 12.62 2.74
N LEU A 406 -21.31 12.67 2.69
CA LEU A 406 -22.18 11.98 3.62
C LEU A 406 -23.00 10.92 2.90
N ARG A 407 -22.93 9.67 3.33
CA ARG A 407 -23.82 8.60 2.89
C ARG A 407 -24.78 8.22 4.01
N VAL A 408 -26.07 8.24 3.74
CA VAL A 408 -27.09 7.75 4.68
C VAL A 408 -28.02 6.75 4.00
N ASP A 409 -28.06 5.53 4.53
CA ASP A 409 -28.97 4.50 4.03
C ASP A 409 -30.35 4.53 4.74
N GLY A 410 -30.44 5.08 5.96
CA GLY A 410 -31.69 5.27 6.72
C GLY A 410 -32.39 6.63 6.50
N ASP A 411 -33.11 7.09 7.52
CA ASP A 411 -33.86 8.35 7.51
C ASP A 411 -33.14 9.49 8.24
N LEU A 412 -33.19 10.69 7.66
CA LEU A 412 -32.74 11.92 8.30
C LEU A 412 -33.87 12.53 9.14
N ASN A 413 -33.58 12.83 10.40
CA ASN A 413 -34.56 13.35 11.35
C ASN A 413 -34.02 14.55 12.18
N HIS A 414 -32.81 15.00 11.88
CA HIS A 414 -32.15 16.11 12.55
C HIS A 414 -31.29 16.88 11.55
N ALA A 415 -31.01 18.15 11.84
CA ALA A 415 -30.16 19.02 11.03
C ALA A 415 -28.75 18.42 10.80
N ILE A 416 -28.28 18.59 9.57
CA ILE A 416 -26.99 18.17 9.02
C ILE A 416 -26.40 19.37 8.31
N GLU A 417 -25.17 19.72 8.66
CA GLU A 417 -24.41 20.80 8.06
C GLU A 417 -23.27 20.18 7.22
N GLY A 418 -23.21 20.51 5.92
CA GLY A 418 -22.03 20.23 5.09
C GLY A 418 -20.93 21.20 5.49
N GLY A 419 -21.08 22.45 5.07
CA GLY A 419 -20.27 23.55 5.55
C GLY A 419 -19.88 24.48 4.41
N PRO A 420 -18.72 25.14 4.44
CA PRO A 420 -18.15 25.76 3.25
C PRO A 420 -17.51 24.72 2.33
N ASN A 421 -17.41 25.07 1.04
CA ASN A 421 -16.89 24.26 -0.08
C ASN A 421 -17.96 23.34 -0.68
N THR A 422 -17.60 22.28 -1.40
CA THR A 422 -18.57 21.45 -2.14
C THR A 422 -18.86 20.17 -1.37
N ASP A 423 -20.07 20.08 -0.82
CA ASP A 423 -20.52 18.96 -0.02
C ASP A 423 -21.59 18.13 -0.74
N VAL A 424 -21.45 16.81 -0.64
CA VAL A 424 -22.28 15.85 -1.36
C VAL A 424 -22.92 14.87 -0.39
N ILE A 425 -24.23 14.70 -0.51
CA ILE A 425 -24.96 13.66 0.23
C ILE A 425 -25.48 12.57 -0.70
N TYR A 426 -25.25 11.30 -0.35
CA TYR A 426 -25.99 10.17 -0.88
C TYR A 426 -27.09 9.75 0.08
N VAL A 427 -28.28 9.53 -0.48
CA VAL A 427 -29.41 8.96 0.23
C VAL A 427 -29.89 7.69 -0.45
N ASN A 428 -30.22 6.66 0.33
CA ASN A 428 -30.77 5.43 -0.21
C ASN A 428 -32.27 5.54 -0.54
N LYS A 429 -32.63 6.54 -1.35
CA LYS A 429 -33.99 6.86 -1.80
C LYS A 429 -33.95 7.27 -3.26
N THR A 430 -35.06 7.11 -3.97
CA THR A 430 -35.26 7.73 -5.30
C THR A 430 -35.62 9.21 -5.15
N PRO A 431 -35.50 10.04 -6.21
CA PRO A 431 -35.89 11.45 -6.16
C PRO A 431 -37.35 11.66 -5.72
N ALA A 432 -38.26 10.75 -6.12
CA ALA A 432 -39.67 10.85 -5.77
C ALA A 432 -39.93 10.55 -4.28
N GLU A 433 -39.25 9.55 -3.72
CA GLU A 433 -39.31 9.20 -2.30
C GLU A 433 -38.71 10.31 -1.44
N TRP A 434 -37.57 10.87 -1.88
CA TRP A 434 -36.92 12.00 -1.22
C TRP A 434 -37.81 13.25 -1.20
N GLY A 435 -38.42 13.61 -2.33
CA GLY A 435 -39.34 14.75 -2.40
C GLY A 435 -40.56 14.59 -1.50
N ALA A 436 -41.04 13.35 -1.30
CA ALA A 436 -42.18 13.04 -0.44
C ALA A 436 -41.82 12.99 1.05
N SER A 437 -40.56 12.71 1.41
CA SER A 437 -40.13 12.56 2.81
C SER A 437 -40.05 13.89 3.56
N GLY A 438 -39.83 15.00 2.86
CA GLY A 438 -39.57 16.30 3.46
C GLY A 438 -38.20 16.42 4.14
N GLN A 439 -37.33 15.41 4.01
CA GLN A 439 -36.03 15.34 4.68
C GLN A 439 -35.02 16.38 4.18
N ILE A 440 -35.26 16.99 3.01
CA ILE A 440 -34.46 18.12 2.52
C ILE A 440 -34.41 19.29 3.50
N ALA A 441 -35.42 19.46 4.37
CA ALA A 441 -35.44 20.50 5.40
C ALA A 441 -34.38 20.32 6.50
N TYR A 442 -33.73 19.15 6.55
CA TYR A 442 -32.64 18.86 7.47
C TYR A 442 -31.26 19.14 6.91
N LEU A 443 -31.13 19.42 5.60
CA LEU A 443 -29.85 19.67 4.95
C LEU A 443 -29.55 21.17 4.90
N ASN A 444 -28.35 21.54 5.33
CA ASN A 444 -27.80 22.88 5.19
C ASN A 444 -26.38 22.79 4.62
N GLY A 445 -26.03 23.67 3.69
CA GLY A 445 -24.69 23.73 3.12
C GLY A 445 -24.29 22.46 2.36
N PHE A 446 -25.21 21.88 1.59
CA PHE A 446 -24.89 20.82 0.62
C PHE A 446 -25.18 21.34 -0.78
N GLU A 447 -24.24 21.15 -1.70
CA GLU A 447 -24.35 21.58 -3.10
C GLU A 447 -25.03 20.50 -3.95
N ARG A 448 -24.96 19.24 -3.54
CA ARG A 448 -25.48 18.13 -4.34
C ARG A 448 -26.03 16.97 -3.52
N ILE A 449 -27.08 16.35 -4.05
CA ILE A 449 -27.63 15.09 -3.57
C ILE A 449 -27.58 14.01 -4.65
N ARG A 450 -27.24 12.79 -4.26
CA ARG A 450 -27.30 11.57 -5.08
C ARG A 450 -28.31 10.57 -4.52
N PHE A 451 -28.98 9.90 -5.44
CA PHE A 451 -30.04 8.94 -5.16
C PHE A 451 -29.61 7.49 -5.48
N ASN A 452 -30.35 6.52 -4.95
CA ASN A 452 -30.06 5.10 -5.13
C ASN A 452 -30.32 4.55 -6.54
N ASP A 453 -31.02 5.31 -7.38
CA ASP A 453 -31.24 5.01 -8.80
C ASP A 453 -30.10 5.54 -9.69
N GLY A 454 -29.06 6.14 -9.09
CA GLY A 454 -27.91 6.70 -9.77
C GLY A 454 -28.13 8.10 -10.35
N THR A 455 -29.26 8.74 -10.03
CA THR A 455 -29.49 10.15 -10.40
C THR A 455 -28.87 11.10 -9.38
N ASP A 456 -28.44 12.26 -9.86
CA ASP A 456 -27.87 13.36 -9.07
C ASP A 456 -28.74 14.61 -9.27
N GLN A 457 -28.83 15.45 -8.24
CA GLN A 457 -29.51 16.74 -8.27
C GLN A 457 -28.69 17.78 -7.51
N ASP A 458 -28.48 18.95 -8.11
CA ASP A 458 -27.89 20.09 -7.40
C ASP A 458 -28.91 20.69 -6.43
N LEU A 459 -28.43 21.02 -5.23
CA LEU A 459 -29.18 21.65 -4.16
C LEU A 459 -28.98 23.19 -4.20
N PRO A 460 -29.98 23.95 -3.72
CA PRO A 460 -30.02 25.41 -3.87
C PRO A 460 -29.08 26.20 -2.97
#